data_AF-A0A1S0YPQ8-F1
#
_entry.id   AF-A0A1S0YPQ8-F1
#
_cell.length_a   1.000
_cell.length_b   1.000
_cell.length_c   1.000
_cell.angle_alpha   90.00
_cell.angle_beta   90.00
_cell.angle_gamma   90.00
#
_symmetry.space_group_name_H-M   'P 1'
#
loop_
_entity.id
_entity.type
_entity.pdbx_description
1 polymer ?
#
loop_
_entity_poly.entity_id
_entity_poly.type
_entity_poly.pdbx_seq_one_letter_code
_entity_poly.pdbx_strand_id
1 'polypeptide(L)'
;MLARTRRGIAALIDALLPHSSLTPERAAWAVGADAAGIAQCAGWNKAALVAEPLSRVALAAVPLRVSRDPVLTCAVLASAVTVFEQERVPHAPSALGVSTLASAQAGYLTRLVQRGAAVGRVGLATAVGAVAAGGAIAAWADRRLLPATLIGGVAVAATAAAANDPAFRANTNDPAREGLSHGANLILSAEGLRLLTNAGLVGKACDAVGLPAGLGERGARAAVSWAGSIGQLLLVHGLSARD
;
A
#
# COMPACT_ATOMS: atom_id res chain seq x y z
N MET A 1 21.50 1.48 -8.14
CA MET A 1 20.63 1.23 -6.98
C MET A 1 20.57 2.42 -6.03
N LEU A 2 21.71 2.92 -5.50
CA LEU A 2 21.79 4.09 -4.61
C LEU A 2 21.02 5.34 -5.07
N ALA A 3 21.12 5.73 -6.34
CA ALA A 3 20.41 6.89 -6.88
C ALA A 3 18.88 6.73 -6.87
N ARG A 4 18.35 5.51 -6.94
CA ARG A 4 16.91 5.25 -6.89
C ARG A 4 16.40 5.27 -5.45
N THR A 5 17.16 4.70 -4.52
CA THR A 5 16.87 4.77 -3.08
C THR A 5 16.87 6.21 -2.58
N ARG A 6 17.86 7.02 -2.99
CA ARG A 6 17.93 8.44 -2.62
C ARG A 6 16.70 9.21 -3.10
N ARG A 7 16.22 8.93 -4.30
CA ARG A 7 15.01 9.57 -4.84
C ARG A 7 13.74 9.12 -4.13
N GLY A 8 13.64 7.84 -3.76
CA GLY A 8 12.57 7.35 -2.90
C GLY A 8 12.54 8.02 -1.52
N ILE A 9 13.72 8.21 -0.89
CA ILE A 9 13.84 8.95 0.38
C ILE A 9 13.43 10.41 0.20
N ALA A 10 13.88 11.06 -0.86
CA ALA A 10 13.50 12.45 -1.15
C ALA A 10 11.98 12.60 -1.34
N ALA A 11 11.35 11.68 -2.08
CA ALA A 11 9.90 11.64 -2.26
C ALA A 11 9.16 11.40 -0.94
N LEU A 12 9.70 10.57 -0.04
CA LEU A 12 9.11 10.35 1.28
C LEU A 12 9.22 11.60 2.16
N ILE A 13 10.39 12.25 2.18
CA ILE A 13 10.59 13.49 2.94
C ILE A 13 9.65 14.58 2.42
N ASP A 14 9.56 14.76 1.11
CA ASP A 14 8.65 15.73 0.49
C ASP A 14 7.18 15.39 0.77
N ALA A 15 6.82 14.11 0.73
CA ALA A 15 5.49 13.66 1.08
C ALA A 15 5.16 13.88 2.57
N LEU A 16 6.11 13.69 3.49
CA LEU A 16 5.88 13.90 4.92
C LEU A 16 5.88 15.38 5.29
N LEU A 17 6.80 16.14 4.69
CA LEU A 17 7.11 17.53 4.97
C LEU A 17 6.98 18.38 3.70
N PRO A 18 5.77 18.51 3.11
CA PRO A 18 5.60 19.34 1.92
C PRO A 18 6.04 20.77 2.22
N HIS A 19 6.88 21.33 1.36
CA HIS A 19 7.49 22.65 1.55
C HIS A 19 8.24 22.79 2.89
N SER A 20 8.83 21.71 3.39
CA SER A 20 9.53 21.64 4.68
C SER A 20 8.65 21.92 5.91
N SER A 21 7.33 21.72 5.79
CA SER A 21 6.38 21.93 6.89
C SER A 21 5.58 20.65 7.19
N LEU A 22 5.55 20.26 8.46
CA LEU A 22 4.72 19.15 8.92
C LEU A 22 3.29 19.64 9.15
N THR A 23 2.33 19.13 8.38
CA THR A 23 0.92 19.46 8.60
C THR A 23 0.32 18.55 9.68
N PRO A 24 -0.70 18.99 10.43
CA PRO A 24 -1.33 18.18 11.48
C PRO A 24 -1.82 16.81 10.99
N GLU A 25 -2.34 16.74 9.76
CA GLU A 25 -2.84 15.52 9.14
C GLU A 25 -1.72 14.51 8.89
N ARG A 26 -0.55 14.99 8.42
CA ARG A 26 0.63 14.17 8.16
C ARG A 26 1.32 13.75 9.46
N ALA A 27 1.31 14.60 10.48
CA ALA A 27 1.78 14.25 11.82
C ALA A 27 0.91 13.14 12.43
N ALA A 28 -0.42 13.29 12.38
CA ALA A 28 -1.36 12.29 12.88
C ALA A 28 -1.24 10.97 12.10
N TRP A 29 -1.10 11.03 10.78
CA TRP A 29 -0.79 9.86 9.96
C TRP A 29 0.51 9.18 10.41
N ALA A 30 1.61 9.92 10.58
CA ALA A 30 2.92 9.36 10.92
C ALA A 30 2.88 8.65 12.29
N VAL A 31 2.32 9.31 13.30
CA VAL A 31 2.13 8.72 14.63
C VAL A 31 1.26 7.47 14.57
N GLY A 32 0.15 7.51 13.83
CA GLY A 32 -0.75 6.37 13.68
C GLY A 32 -0.10 5.18 12.94
N ALA A 33 0.64 5.46 11.86
CA ALA A 33 1.34 4.44 11.07
C ALA A 33 2.48 3.79 11.88
N ASP A 34 3.26 4.58 12.62
CA ASP A 34 4.32 4.06 13.48
C ASP A 34 3.75 3.26 14.66
N ALA A 35 2.69 3.77 15.31
CA ALA A 35 2.01 3.04 16.38
C ALA A 35 1.45 1.70 15.88
N ALA A 36 0.90 1.65 14.67
CA ALA A 36 0.43 0.41 14.06
C ALA A 36 1.58 -0.60 13.83
N GLY A 37 2.68 -0.16 13.21
CA GLY A 37 3.84 -1.04 12.98
C GLY A 37 4.46 -1.55 14.29
N ILE A 38 4.61 -0.68 15.29
CA ILE A 38 5.08 -1.07 16.63
C ILE A 38 4.11 -2.06 17.29
N ALA A 39 2.80 -1.83 17.20
CA ALA A 39 1.80 -2.75 17.71
C ALA A 39 1.89 -4.14 17.03
N GLN A 40 2.14 -4.19 15.73
CA GLN A 40 2.38 -5.46 15.01
C GLN A 40 3.64 -6.17 15.51
N CYS A 41 4.76 -5.45 15.66
CA CYS A 41 5.99 -6.00 16.23
C CYS A 41 5.78 -6.57 17.64
N ALA A 42 5.02 -5.86 18.48
CA ALA A 42 4.71 -6.25 19.84
C ALA A 42 3.65 -7.36 19.95
N GLY A 43 2.96 -7.69 18.85
CA GLY A 43 1.82 -8.62 18.85
C GLY A 43 0.55 -8.05 19.50
N TRP A 44 0.44 -6.72 19.59
CA TRP A 44 -0.71 -6.01 20.15
C TRP A 44 -1.82 -5.86 19.10
N ASN A 45 -2.41 -6.98 18.70
CA ASN A 45 -3.39 -7.04 17.60
C ASN A 45 -4.55 -6.04 17.76
N LYS A 46 -5.04 -5.82 18.99
CA LYS A 46 -6.12 -4.84 19.26
C LYS A 46 -5.69 -3.40 18.98
N ALA A 47 -4.43 -3.05 19.29
CA ALA A 47 -3.90 -1.72 19.03
C ALA A 47 -3.67 -1.53 17.53
N ALA A 48 -3.11 -2.54 16.84
CA ALA A 48 -2.92 -2.50 15.39
C ALA A 48 -4.25 -2.36 14.63
N LEU A 49 -5.29 -3.08 15.06
CA LEU A 49 -6.65 -3.03 14.50
C LEU A 49 -7.28 -1.61 14.53
N VAL A 50 -6.80 -0.74 15.41
CA VAL A 50 -7.30 0.64 15.57
C VAL A 50 -6.32 1.66 14.98
N ALA A 51 -5.03 1.53 15.29
CA ALA A 51 -4.01 2.49 14.87
C ALA A 51 -3.88 2.55 13.35
N GLU A 52 -3.91 1.42 12.65
CA GLU A 52 -3.72 1.42 11.20
C GLU A 52 -4.90 2.08 10.47
N PRO A 53 -6.18 1.73 10.70
CA PRO A 53 -7.30 2.45 10.08
C PRO A 53 -7.32 3.94 10.41
N LEU A 54 -6.99 4.33 11.66
CA LEU A 54 -6.95 5.73 12.05
C LEU A 54 -5.88 6.54 11.31
N SER A 55 -4.72 5.94 11.02
CA SER A 55 -3.69 6.60 10.21
C SER A 55 -4.22 6.92 8.79
N ARG A 56 -5.00 6.00 8.21
CA ARG A 56 -5.65 6.19 6.90
C ARG A 56 -6.71 7.30 6.96
N VAL A 57 -7.51 7.35 8.03
CA VAL A 57 -8.48 8.44 8.25
C VAL A 57 -7.78 9.80 8.36
N ALA A 58 -6.68 9.88 9.13
CA ALA A 58 -5.88 11.10 9.22
C ALA A 58 -5.32 11.50 7.84
N LEU A 59 -4.83 10.54 7.06
CA LEU A 59 -4.33 10.79 5.71
C LEU A 59 -5.41 11.28 4.75
N ALA A 60 -6.67 10.87 4.92
CA ALA A 60 -7.79 11.31 4.08
C ALA A 60 -8.06 12.81 4.19
N ALA A 61 -7.65 13.46 5.29
CA ALA A 61 -7.74 14.90 5.44
C ALA A 61 -6.80 15.66 4.49
N VAL A 62 -5.74 15.03 3.98
CA VAL A 62 -4.82 15.63 3.00
C VAL A 62 -5.52 15.97 1.68
N PRO A 63 -6.10 15.02 0.92
CA PRO A 63 -6.79 15.33 -0.33
C PRO A 63 -8.05 16.18 -0.10
N LEU A 64 -8.71 16.05 1.05
CA LEU A 64 -9.86 16.88 1.41
C LEU A 64 -9.46 18.37 1.53
N ARG A 65 -8.30 18.65 2.11
CA ARG A 65 -7.82 20.02 2.37
C ARG A 65 -7.02 20.62 1.21
N VAL A 66 -6.13 19.84 0.60
CA VAL A 66 -5.15 20.34 -0.39
C VAL A 66 -5.75 20.42 -1.80
N SER A 67 -6.33 19.33 -2.29
CA SER A 67 -6.86 19.23 -3.64
C SER A 67 -8.38 19.33 -3.72
N ARG A 68 -9.08 19.23 -2.57
CA ARG A 68 -10.55 19.09 -2.47
C ARG A 68 -11.07 17.97 -3.37
N ASP A 69 -10.31 16.88 -3.44
CA ASP A 69 -10.57 15.76 -4.32
C ASP A 69 -11.45 14.71 -3.61
N PRO A 70 -12.75 14.60 -3.93
CA PRO A 70 -13.63 13.65 -3.26
C PRO A 70 -13.30 12.20 -3.63
N VAL A 71 -12.84 11.94 -4.86
CA VAL A 71 -12.49 10.59 -5.32
C VAL A 71 -11.29 10.07 -4.56
N LEU A 72 -10.24 10.90 -4.44
CA LEU A 72 -9.03 10.54 -3.69
C LEU A 72 -9.31 10.43 -2.19
N THR A 73 -10.14 11.32 -1.63
CA THR A 73 -10.55 11.25 -0.22
C THR A 73 -11.30 9.94 0.06
N CYS A 74 -12.29 9.60 -0.76
CA CYS A 74 -13.04 8.35 -0.63
C CYS A 74 -12.15 7.11 -0.84
N ALA A 75 -11.17 7.17 -1.75
CA ALA A 75 -10.21 6.09 -1.94
C ALA A 75 -9.37 5.82 -0.68
N VAL A 76 -8.93 6.90 -0.01
CA VAL A 76 -8.19 6.78 1.25
C VAL A 76 -9.09 6.27 2.37
N LEU A 77 -10.32 6.75 2.50
CA LEU A 77 -11.26 6.23 3.50
C LEU A 77 -11.64 4.75 3.25
N ALA A 78 -11.83 4.36 1.99
CA ALA A 78 -12.06 2.95 1.63
C ALA A 78 -10.87 2.07 2.07
N SER A 79 -9.64 2.56 1.89
CA SER A 79 -8.46 1.83 2.37
C SER A 79 -8.41 1.67 3.90
N ALA A 80 -9.01 2.58 4.68
CA ALA A 80 -9.13 2.44 6.13
C ALA A 80 -9.98 1.23 6.51
N VAL A 81 -11.09 1.01 5.79
CA VAL A 81 -11.95 -0.16 5.95
C VAL A 81 -11.23 -1.43 5.48
N THR A 82 -10.47 -1.33 4.38
CA THR A 82 -9.66 -2.44 3.88
C THR A 82 -8.67 -2.94 4.92
N VAL A 83 -7.86 -2.05 5.50
CA VAL A 83 -6.85 -2.47 6.50
C VAL A 83 -7.51 -2.98 7.79
N PHE A 84 -8.65 -2.39 8.19
CA PHE A 84 -9.43 -2.91 9.31
C PHE A 84 -9.87 -4.36 9.07
N GLU A 85 -10.46 -4.66 7.91
CA GLU A 85 -10.92 -6.02 7.60
C GLU A 85 -9.76 -7.00 7.40
N GLN A 86 -8.64 -6.54 6.81
CA GLN A 86 -7.43 -7.36 6.66
C GLN A 86 -6.80 -7.73 8.01
N GLU A 87 -6.85 -6.86 9.02
CA GLU A 87 -6.36 -7.15 10.37
C GLU A 87 -7.37 -7.95 11.20
N ARG A 88 -8.68 -7.73 10.99
CA ARG A 88 -9.75 -8.43 11.70
C ARG A 88 -9.82 -9.92 11.33
N VAL A 89 -9.68 -10.23 10.04
CA VAL A 89 -9.82 -11.59 9.49
C VAL A 89 -8.68 -11.95 8.53
N PRO A 90 -7.42 -12.01 9.00
CA PRO A 90 -6.25 -12.15 8.13
C PRO A 90 -6.25 -13.45 7.31
N HIS A 91 -6.76 -14.55 7.88
CA HIS A 91 -6.81 -15.87 7.21
C HIS A 91 -8.17 -16.17 6.55
N ALA A 92 -9.12 -15.23 6.59
CA ALA A 92 -10.45 -15.41 6.04
C ALA A 92 -10.92 -14.11 5.36
N PRO A 93 -10.42 -13.82 4.15
CA PRO A 93 -10.73 -12.57 3.45
C PRO A 93 -12.24 -12.33 3.36
N SER A 94 -12.69 -11.17 3.82
CA SER A 94 -14.10 -10.80 3.75
C SER A 94 -14.44 -10.14 2.41
N ALA A 95 -15.69 -10.29 1.97
CA ALA A 95 -16.18 -9.61 0.77
C ALA A 95 -16.04 -8.08 0.88
N LEU A 96 -16.28 -7.53 2.09
CA LEU A 96 -16.13 -6.11 2.38
C LEU A 96 -14.66 -5.64 2.26
N GLY A 97 -13.70 -6.40 2.81
CA GLY A 97 -12.28 -6.08 2.71
C GLY A 97 -11.82 -6.07 1.26
N VAL A 98 -12.24 -7.07 0.46
CA VAL A 98 -11.90 -7.16 -0.96
C VAL A 98 -12.56 -6.04 -1.77
N SER A 99 -13.85 -5.75 -1.53
CA SER A 99 -14.56 -4.70 -2.27
C SER A 99 -13.99 -3.32 -1.98
N THR A 100 -13.72 -3.01 -0.71
CA THR A 100 -13.12 -1.73 -0.32
C THR A 100 -11.71 -1.57 -0.84
N LEU A 101 -10.90 -2.64 -0.88
CA LEU A 101 -9.57 -2.61 -1.50
C LEU A 101 -9.70 -2.28 -2.99
N ALA A 102 -10.56 -3.01 -3.70
CA ALA A 102 -10.79 -2.79 -5.12
C ALA A 102 -11.28 -1.36 -5.40
N SER A 103 -12.21 -0.84 -4.60
CA SER A 103 -12.70 0.55 -4.71
C SER A 103 -11.61 1.58 -4.41
N ALA A 104 -10.78 1.37 -3.39
CA ALA A 104 -9.66 2.25 -3.06
C ALA A 104 -8.68 2.33 -4.24
N GLN A 105 -8.27 1.18 -4.78
CA GLN A 105 -7.37 1.12 -5.94
C GLN A 105 -8.02 1.70 -7.20
N ALA A 106 -9.31 1.48 -7.44
CA ALA A 106 -10.03 2.09 -8.56
C ALA A 106 -10.03 3.63 -8.48
N GLY A 107 -10.15 4.19 -7.27
CA GLY A 107 -10.04 5.63 -7.05
C GLY A 107 -8.65 6.18 -7.38
N TYR A 108 -7.58 5.52 -6.92
CA TYR A 108 -6.21 5.90 -7.28
C TYR A 108 -5.97 5.77 -8.79
N LEU A 109 -6.38 4.65 -9.38
CA LEU A 109 -6.23 4.37 -10.80
C LEU A 109 -6.97 5.41 -11.65
N THR A 110 -8.17 5.81 -11.26
CA THR A 110 -8.94 6.85 -11.96
C THR A 110 -8.18 8.18 -11.99
N ARG A 111 -7.57 8.57 -10.87
CA ARG A 111 -6.77 9.80 -10.80
C ARG A 111 -5.46 9.70 -11.58
N LEU A 112 -4.82 8.54 -11.58
CA LEU A 112 -3.64 8.29 -12.43
C LEU A 112 -4.00 8.42 -13.91
N VAL A 113 -5.09 7.79 -14.37
CA VAL A 113 -5.55 7.86 -15.76
C VAL A 113 -5.94 9.29 -16.15
N GLN A 114 -6.61 10.03 -15.27
CA GLN A 114 -6.93 11.45 -15.51
C GLN A 114 -5.69 12.33 -15.65
N ARG A 115 -4.58 11.96 -15.00
CA ARG A 115 -3.26 12.58 -15.18
C ARG A 115 -2.48 12.05 -16.38
N GLY A 116 -3.13 11.28 -17.26
CA GLY A 116 -2.55 10.79 -18.51
C GLY A 116 -1.78 9.48 -18.38
N ALA A 117 -1.93 8.72 -17.28
CA ALA A 117 -1.25 7.43 -17.13
C ALA A 117 -1.59 6.46 -18.29
N ALA A 118 -0.57 6.06 -19.03
CA ALA A 118 -0.63 5.05 -20.06
C ALA A 118 0.07 3.76 -19.58
N VAL A 119 -0.69 2.67 -19.53
CA VAL A 119 -0.13 1.36 -19.19
C VAL A 119 0.56 0.78 -20.42
N GLY A 120 1.88 0.88 -20.45
CA GLY A 120 2.71 0.25 -21.49
C GLY A 120 2.70 -1.28 -21.40
N ARG A 121 3.05 -1.97 -22.49
CA ARG A 121 3.06 -3.45 -22.59
C ARG A 121 3.87 -4.12 -21.46
N VAL A 122 5.03 -3.56 -21.11
CA VAL A 122 5.88 -4.09 -20.03
C VAL A 122 5.21 -3.93 -18.66
N GLY A 123 4.55 -2.80 -18.41
CA GLY A 123 3.78 -2.56 -17.18
C GLY A 123 2.62 -3.54 -17.05
N LEU A 124 1.91 -3.80 -18.15
CA LEU A 124 0.84 -4.80 -18.17
C LEU A 124 1.37 -6.22 -17.95
N ALA A 125 2.45 -6.62 -18.63
CA ALA A 125 3.02 -7.95 -18.50
C ALA A 125 3.52 -8.23 -17.07
N THR A 126 4.16 -7.24 -16.43
CA THR A 126 4.61 -7.35 -15.04
C THR A 126 3.43 -7.43 -14.06
N ALA A 127 2.37 -6.65 -14.29
CA ALA A 127 1.15 -6.74 -13.49
C ALA A 127 0.48 -8.11 -13.60
N VAL A 128 0.31 -8.63 -14.82
CA VAL A 128 -0.26 -9.97 -15.06
C VAL A 128 0.60 -11.05 -14.42
N GLY A 129 1.93 -10.96 -14.57
CA GLY A 129 2.86 -11.90 -13.95
C GLY A 129 2.77 -11.90 -12.42
N ALA A 130 2.68 -10.72 -11.79
CA ALA A 130 2.53 -10.60 -10.34
C ALA A 130 1.20 -11.21 -9.85
N VAL A 131 0.10 -10.93 -10.55
CA VAL A 131 -1.23 -11.52 -10.23
C VAL A 131 -1.22 -13.03 -10.40
N ALA A 132 -0.66 -13.53 -11.51
CA ALA A 132 -0.57 -14.96 -11.77
C ALA A 132 0.27 -15.69 -10.72
N ALA A 133 1.42 -15.11 -10.34
CA ALA A 133 2.27 -15.65 -9.29
C ALA A 133 1.56 -15.67 -7.93
N GLY A 134 0.90 -14.58 -7.55
CA GLY A 134 0.09 -14.52 -6.32
C GLY A 134 -1.05 -15.52 -6.34
N GLY A 135 -1.77 -15.64 -7.45
CA GLY A 135 -2.83 -16.63 -7.63
C GLY A 135 -2.34 -18.08 -7.50
N ALA A 136 -1.17 -18.39 -8.09
CA ALA A 136 -0.55 -19.71 -7.95
C ALA A 136 -0.15 -20.01 -6.50
N ILE A 137 0.46 -19.03 -5.81
CA ILE A 137 0.80 -19.15 -4.38
C ILE A 137 -0.45 -19.40 -3.55
N ALA A 138 -1.52 -18.61 -3.76
CA ALA A 138 -2.77 -18.78 -3.04
C ALA A 138 -3.40 -20.16 -3.33
N ALA A 139 -3.49 -20.57 -4.59
CA ALA A 139 -4.06 -21.86 -4.97
C ALA A 139 -3.30 -23.06 -4.37
N TRP A 140 -1.98 -22.93 -4.20
CA TRP A 140 -1.12 -23.95 -3.62
C TRP A 140 -1.13 -23.96 -2.09
N ALA A 141 -0.99 -22.79 -1.46
CA ALA A 141 -0.82 -22.69 0.00
C ALA A 141 -2.15 -22.65 0.77
N ASP A 142 -3.11 -21.85 0.30
CA ASP A 142 -4.46 -21.77 0.88
C ASP A 142 -5.47 -21.24 -0.15
N ARG A 143 -6.28 -22.15 -0.71
CA ARG A 143 -7.29 -21.85 -1.73
C ARG A 143 -8.34 -20.85 -1.27
N ARG A 144 -8.54 -20.65 0.03
CA ARG A 144 -9.47 -19.65 0.56
C ARG A 144 -9.02 -18.23 0.25
N LEU A 145 -7.72 -18.01 0.08
CA LEU A 145 -7.15 -16.72 -0.26
C LEU A 145 -7.29 -16.38 -1.74
N LEU A 146 -7.50 -17.39 -2.60
CA LEU A 146 -7.44 -17.24 -4.06
C LEU A 146 -8.35 -16.13 -4.61
N PRO A 147 -9.65 -16.05 -4.26
CA PRO A 147 -10.53 -15.00 -4.82
C PRO A 147 -10.05 -13.59 -4.43
N ALA A 148 -9.68 -13.41 -3.16
CA ALA A 148 -9.19 -12.13 -2.65
C ALA A 148 -7.87 -11.73 -3.31
N THR A 149 -6.96 -12.69 -3.49
CA THR A 149 -5.66 -12.48 -4.16
C THR A 149 -5.84 -12.09 -5.62
N LEU A 150 -6.76 -12.73 -6.35
CA LEU A 150 -7.00 -12.38 -7.75
C LEU A 150 -7.63 -10.99 -7.88
N ILE A 151 -8.71 -10.71 -7.14
CA ILE A 151 -9.42 -9.42 -7.24
C ILE A 151 -8.55 -8.28 -6.70
N GLY A 152 -8.04 -8.41 -5.49
CA GLY A 152 -7.17 -7.42 -4.86
C GLY A 152 -5.85 -7.26 -5.60
N GLY A 153 -5.24 -8.37 -6.02
CA GLY A 153 -4.01 -8.38 -6.80
C GLY A 153 -4.17 -7.67 -8.13
N VAL A 154 -5.24 -7.91 -8.88
CA VAL A 154 -5.52 -7.18 -10.14
C VAL A 154 -5.65 -5.68 -9.86
N ALA A 155 -6.42 -5.29 -8.84
CA ALA A 155 -6.65 -3.88 -8.54
C ALA A 155 -5.35 -3.15 -8.16
N VAL A 156 -4.52 -3.76 -7.32
CA VAL A 156 -3.23 -3.19 -6.88
C VAL A 156 -2.21 -3.21 -8.01
N ALA A 157 -2.14 -4.30 -8.79
CA ALA A 157 -1.22 -4.41 -9.93
C ALA A 157 -1.57 -3.42 -11.04
N ALA A 158 -2.86 -3.19 -11.31
CA ALA A 158 -3.30 -2.17 -12.27
C ALA A 158 -2.88 -0.76 -11.83
N THR A 159 -3.08 -0.43 -10.55
CA THR A 159 -2.64 0.84 -9.96
C THR A 159 -1.13 0.99 -10.03
N ALA A 160 -0.37 -0.06 -9.70
CA ALA A 160 1.09 -0.06 -9.83
C ALA A 160 1.55 0.09 -11.28
N ALA A 161 0.91 -0.60 -12.23
CA ALA A 161 1.25 -0.49 -13.65
C ALA A 161 1.01 0.93 -14.18
N ALA A 162 -0.09 1.57 -13.80
CA ALA A 162 -0.40 2.94 -14.17
C ALA A 162 0.53 3.96 -13.49
N ALA A 163 0.81 3.80 -12.19
CA ALA A 163 1.76 4.65 -11.46
C ALA A 163 3.21 4.49 -11.96
N ASN A 164 3.51 3.35 -12.57
CA ASN A 164 4.77 3.09 -13.26
C ASN A 164 4.77 3.59 -14.71
N ASP A 165 3.89 4.47 -15.15
CA ASP A 165 4.04 5.09 -16.47
C ASP A 165 5.40 5.83 -16.58
N PRO A 166 6.21 5.58 -17.62
CA PRO A 166 7.39 6.39 -17.93
C PRO A 166 7.12 7.91 -17.97
N ALA A 167 5.93 8.36 -18.34
CA ALA A 167 5.58 9.78 -18.37
C ALA A 167 5.67 10.46 -16.99
N PHE A 168 5.40 9.73 -15.91
CA PHE A 168 5.59 10.23 -14.53
C PHE A 168 7.04 10.13 -14.04
N ARG A 169 7.93 9.52 -14.82
CA ARG A 169 9.34 9.26 -14.46
C ARG A 169 10.34 9.99 -15.36
N ALA A 170 9.92 10.42 -16.54
CA ALA A 170 10.73 11.15 -17.50
C ALA A 170 10.76 12.65 -17.15
N ASN A 171 11.96 13.22 -17.06
CA ASN A 171 12.20 14.67 -17.05
C ASN A 171 11.57 15.51 -15.92
N THR A 172 11.33 14.92 -14.75
CA THR A 172 10.84 15.69 -13.61
C THR A 172 11.75 15.49 -12.40
N ASN A 173 12.44 16.57 -12.00
CA ASN A 173 13.03 16.70 -10.65
C ASN A 173 11.94 16.88 -9.58
N ASP A 174 10.74 16.33 -9.82
CA ASP A 174 9.56 16.47 -8.99
C ASP A 174 9.42 15.22 -8.10
N PRO A 175 9.73 15.32 -6.80
CA PRO A 175 9.66 14.19 -5.87
C PRO A 175 8.25 13.61 -5.77
N ALA A 176 7.19 14.42 -5.98
CA ALA A 176 5.82 13.97 -5.85
C ALA A 176 5.43 12.96 -6.95
N ARG A 177 5.86 13.21 -8.19
CA ARG A 177 5.64 12.29 -9.34
C ARG A 177 6.44 11.01 -9.22
N GLU A 178 7.69 11.10 -8.76
CA GLU A 178 8.51 9.91 -8.51
C GLU A 178 7.99 9.08 -7.31
N GLY A 179 7.34 9.76 -6.36
CA GLY A 179 6.62 9.16 -5.24
C GLY A 179 5.49 8.24 -5.67
N LEU A 180 4.76 8.55 -6.76
CA LEU A 180 3.65 7.73 -7.24
C LEU A 180 4.08 6.28 -7.53
N SER A 181 5.15 6.12 -8.30
CA SER A 181 5.71 4.81 -8.67
C SER A 181 6.23 4.05 -7.44
N HIS A 182 6.98 4.71 -6.57
CA HIS A 182 7.48 4.08 -5.34
C HIS A 182 6.32 3.66 -4.43
N GLY A 183 5.32 4.52 -4.27
CA GLY A 183 4.17 4.29 -3.43
C GLY A 183 3.35 3.08 -3.88
N ALA A 184 3.02 3.01 -5.17
CA ALA A 184 2.26 1.90 -5.72
C ALA A 184 3.03 0.56 -5.66
N ASN A 185 4.34 0.59 -5.89
CA ASN A 185 5.18 -0.61 -5.77
C ASN A 185 5.31 -1.08 -4.31
N LEU A 186 5.33 -0.16 -3.35
CA LEU A 186 5.31 -0.51 -1.93
C LEU A 186 3.99 -1.16 -1.53
N ILE A 187 2.85 -0.66 -2.01
CA ILE A 187 1.54 -1.30 -1.77
C ILE A 187 1.49 -2.69 -2.42
N LEU A 188 1.93 -2.84 -3.67
CA LEU A 188 2.01 -4.14 -4.33
C LEU A 188 2.87 -5.13 -3.55
N SER A 189 4.03 -4.67 -3.05
CA SER A 189 4.94 -5.48 -2.24
C SER A 189 4.31 -5.85 -0.89
N ALA A 190 3.62 -4.91 -0.25
CA ALA A 190 2.91 -5.13 1.01
C ALA A 190 1.81 -6.18 0.87
N GLU A 191 1.01 -6.12 -0.20
CA GLU A 191 -0.04 -7.14 -0.44
C GLU A 191 0.56 -8.51 -0.79
N GLY A 192 1.67 -8.54 -1.52
CA GLY A 192 2.43 -9.78 -1.74
C GLY A 192 2.94 -10.39 -0.43
N LEU A 193 3.56 -9.59 0.43
CA LEU A 193 4.04 -10.04 1.74
C LEU A 193 2.87 -10.44 2.67
N ARG A 194 1.75 -9.72 2.61
CA ARG A 194 0.52 -10.07 3.34
C ARG A 194 0.00 -11.43 2.90
N LEU A 195 -0.06 -11.71 1.59
CA LEU A 195 -0.43 -13.03 1.08
C LEU A 195 0.50 -14.11 1.64
N LEU A 196 1.83 -13.91 1.56
CA LEU A 196 2.80 -14.89 2.09
C LEU A 196 2.64 -15.12 3.59
N THR A 197 2.37 -14.04 4.34
CA THR A 197 2.15 -14.10 5.79
C THR A 197 0.86 -14.84 6.12
N ASN A 198 -0.25 -14.51 5.44
CA ASN A 198 -1.56 -15.10 5.71
C ASN A 198 -1.66 -16.56 5.24
N ALA A 199 -0.87 -16.94 4.22
CA ALA A 199 -0.69 -18.32 3.78
C ALA A 199 0.24 -19.15 4.71
N GLY A 200 0.80 -18.54 5.77
CA GLY A 200 1.71 -19.19 6.71
C GLY A 200 3.11 -19.49 6.15
N LEU A 201 3.46 -18.92 4.99
CA LEU A 201 4.76 -19.18 4.35
C LEU A 201 5.90 -18.45 5.05
N VAL A 202 5.64 -17.27 5.63
CA VAL A 202 6.63 -16.54 6.42
C VAL A 202 7.01 -17.32 7.68
N GLY A 203 6.03 -17.82 8.44
CA GLY A 203 6.28 -18.63 9.63
C GLY A 203 7.12 -19.87 9.32
N LYS A 204 6.74 -20.62 8.27
CA LYS A 204 7.50 -21.79 7.78
C LYS A 204 8.93 -21.45 7.38
N ALA A 205 9.14 -20.32 6.70
CA ALA A 205 10.47 -19.88 6.29
C ALA A 205 11.34 -19.50 7.51
N CYS A 206 10.76 -18.85 8.52
CA CYS A 206 11.49 -18.52 9.75
C CYS A 206 11.86 -19.77 10.56
N ASP A 207 10.93 -20.70 10.73
CA ASP A 207 11.18 -21.97 11.43
C ASP A 207 12.31 -22.76 10.76
N ALA A 208 12.37 -22.77 9.42
CA ALA A 208 13.40 -23.46 8.66
C ALA A 208 14.82 -22.89 8.88
N VAL A 209 14.94 -21.63 9.32
CA VAL A 209 16.22 -20.96 9.61
C VAL A 209 16.44 -20.84 11.14
N GLY A 210 15.63 -21.53 11.94
CA GLY A 210 15.76 -21.55 13.41
C GLY A 210 15.27 -20.27 14.11
N LEU A 211 14.50 -19.43 13.41
CA LEU A 211 13.84 -18.26 14.01
C LEU A 211 12.41 -18.62 14.42
N PRO A 212 11.91 -18.16 15.59
CA PRO A 212 10.53 -18.44 15.99
C PRO A 212 9.53 -17.91 14.94
N ALA A 213 8.67 -18.78 14.39
CA ALA A 213 7.62 -18.38 13.43
C ALA A 213 6.83 -17.14 13.88
N GLY A 214 6.43 -17.09 15.15
CA GLY A 214 5.67 -15.96 15.69
C GLY A 214 6.42 -14.62 15.65
N LEU A 215 7.76 -14.63 15.72
CA LEU A 215 8.57 -13.41 15.57
C LEU A 215 8.65 -12.99 14.11
N GLY A 216 8.83 -13.97 13.20
CA GLY A 216 8.82 -13.75 11.76
C GLY A 216 7.51 -13.17 11.25
N GLU A 217 6.38 -13.74 11.67
CA GLU A 217 5.05 -13.28 11.32
C GLU A 217 4.77 -11.86 11.81
N ARG A 218 5.14 -11.54 13.06
CA ARG A 218 5.00 -10.17 13.60
C ARG A 218 5.84 -9.17 12.82
N GLY A 219 7.10 -9.52 12.50
CA GLY A 219 7.98 -8.70 11.68
C GLY A 219 7.41 -8.46 10.28
N ALA A 220 6.88 -9.51 9.64
CA ALA A 220 6.25 -9.39 8.34
C ALA A 220 4.99 -8.53 8.38
N ARG A 221 4.11 -8.69 9.39
CA ARG A 221 2.93 -7.83 9.55
C ARG A 221 3.30 -6.37 9.78
N ALA A 222 4.33 -6.09 10.58
CA ALA A 222 4.83 -4.73 10.75
C ALA A 222 5.36 -4.15 9.44
N ALA A 223 6.12 -4.94 8.67
CA ALA A 223 6.60 -4.54 7.36
C ALA A 223 5.46 -4.28 6.36
N VAL A 224 4.41 -5.10 6.36
CA VAL A 224 3.18 -4.88 5.57
C VAL A 224 2.53 -3.55 5.97
N SER A 225 2.36 -3.31 7.27
CA SER A 225 1.73 -2.10 7.81
C SER A 225 2.51 -0.83 7.42
N TRP A 226 3.83 -0.81 7.63
CA TRP A 226 4.68 0.33 7.25
C TRP A 226 4.75 0.53 5.74
N ALA A 227 5.02 -0.52 4.96
CA ALA A 227 5.10 -0.41 3.50
C ALA A 227 3.76 0.04 2.91
N GLY A 228 2.64 -0.51 3.40
CA GLY A 228 1.31 -0.12 2.97
C GLY A 228 0.95 1.32 3.35
N SER A 229 1.37 1.79 4.53
CA SER A 229 1.10 3.15 5.00
C SER A 229 1.96 4.18 4.25
N ILE A 230 3.27 3.95 4.16
CA ILE A 230 4.22 4.79 3.40
C ILE A 230 3.82 4.83 1.93
N GLY A 231 3.50 3.67 1.36
CA GLY A 231 3.12 3.56 -0.04
C GLY A 231 1.89 4.40 -0.37
N GLN A 232 0.92 4.43 0.54
CA GLN A 232 -0.25 5.27 0.38
C GLN A 232 0.02 6.75 0.60
N LEU A 233 0.85 7.14 1.58
CA LEU A 233 1.26 8.54 1.75
C LEU A 233 1.85 9.09 0.45
N LEU A 234 2.78 8.34 -0.16
CA LEU A 234 3.43 8.71 -1.41
C LEU A 234 2.42 8.85 -2.56
N LEU A 235 1.51 7.88 -2.71
CA LEU A 235 0.44 7.96 -3.71
C LEU A 235 -0.47 9.17 -3.50
N VAL A 236 -0.96 9.37 -2.28
CA VAL A 236 -1.87 10.47 -1.95
C VAL A 236 -1.18 11.82 -2.15
N HIS A 237 0.07 11.94 -1.74
CA HIS A 237 0.86 13.15 -1.95
C HIS A 237 1.02 13.44 -3.44
N GLY A 238 1.51 12.48 -4.24
CA GLY A 238 1.66 12.65 -5.68
C GLY A 238 0.35 12.95 -6.41
N LEU A 239 -0.75 12.32 -6.01
CA LEU A 239 -2.08 12.54 -6.59
C LEU A 239 -2.78 13.81 -6.07
N SER A 240 -2.29 14.42 -5.00
CA SER A 240 -2.81 15.70 -4.48
C SER A 240 -1.98 16.91 -4.92
N ALA A 241 -0.73 16.70 -5.35
CA ALA A 241 0.13 17.75 -5.89
C ALA A 241 -0.48 18.34 -7.17
N ARG A 242 -0.52 19.66 -7.30
CA ARG A 242 -1.01 20.32 -8.53
C ARG A 242 -0.02 20.06 -9.68
N ASP A 243 -0.55 19.94 -10.89
CA ASP A 243 0.27 19.82 -12.11
C ASP A 243 1.01 21.11 -12.45
#